data_AF-A0A535ET92-F1
#
_entry.id   AF-A0A535ET92-F1
#
_cell.length_a   1.000
_cell.length_b   1.000
_cell.length_c   1.000
_cell.angle_alpha   90.00
_cell.angle_beta   90.00
_cell.angle_gamma   90.00
#
_symmetry.space_group_name_H-M   'P 1'
#
loop_
_entity.id
_entity.type
_entity.pdbx_description
1 polymer ?
#
loop_
_entity_poly.entity_id
_entity_poly.type
_entity_poly.pdbx_seq_one_letter_code
_entity_poly.pdbx_strand_id
1 'polypeptide(L)'
;MIQYLVRRTLQSVPLLLIISVLLFAILQLQPEHPWDLLLHRPNLTPAARDHILRYYGFDKPVPYQYLLWIWNLVHLDFGTSYFSHQPTP
;
A
#
# COMPACT_ATOMS: atom_id res chain seq x y z
N MET A 1 -28.41 21.85 -1.28
CA MET A 1 -28.21 20.38 -1.26
C MET A 1 -26.75 20.00 -1.52
N ILE A 2 -26.14 20.37 -2.67
CA ILE A 2 -24.73 20.04 -3.00
C ILE A 2 -23.73 20.56 -1.94
N GLN A 3 -23.89 21.80 -1.46
CA GLN A 3 -23.00 22.38 -0.43
C GLN A 3 -23.07 21.65 0.92
N TYR A 4 -24.24 21.07 1.26
CA TYR A 4 -24.41 20.23 2.44
C TYR A 4 -23.75 18.85 2.25
N LEU A 5 -23.86 18.24 1.06
CA LEU A 5 -23.14 17.02 0.73
C LEU A 5 -21.62 17.22 0.80
N VAL A 6 -21.08 18.27 0.16
CA VAL A 6 -19.63 18.54 0.16
C VAL A 6 -19.09 18.75 1.57
N ARG A 7 -19.80 19.54 2.40
CA ARG A 7 -19.40 19.77 3.79
C ARG A 7 -19.45 18.49 4.63
N ARG A 8 -20.45 17.62 4.40
CA ARG A 8 -20.58 16.33 5.08
C ARG A 8 -19.48 15.35 4.66
N THR A 9 -19.14 15.30 3.37
CA THR A 9 -18.06 14.46 2.85
C THR A 9 -16.71 14.94 3.39
N LEU A 10 -16.44 16.24 3.38
CA LEU A 10 -15.22 16.83 3.95
C LEU A 10 -15.07 16.56 5.45
N GLN A 11 -16.17 16.50 6.20
CA GLN A 11 -16.15 16.12 7.62
C GLN A 11 -15.85 14.63 7.85
N SER A 12 -16.20 13.76 6.90
CA SER A 12 -15.86 12.32 6.98
C SER A 12 -14.41 12.01 6.57
N VAL A 13 -13.78 12.87 5.76
CA VAL A 13 -12.38 12.68 5.31
C VAL A 13 -11.40 12.53 6.48
N PRO A 14 -11.37 13.40 7.51
CA PRO A 14 -10.46 13.23 8.65
C PRO A 14 -10.65 11.89 9.37
N LEU A 15 -11.90 11.47 9.57
CA LEU A 15 -12.21 10.21 10.23
C LEU A 15 -11.70 9.01 9.42
N LEU A 16 -11.94 9.02 8.11
CA LEU A 16 -11.41 7.99 7.19
C LEU A 16 -9.89 7.99 7.18
N LEU A 17 -9.26 9.16 7.22
CA LEU A 17 -7.82 9.30 7.24
C LEU A 17 -7.24 8.71 8.55
N ILE A 18 -7.83 9.01 9.70
CA ILE A 18 -7.43 8.42 10.99
C ILE A 18 -7.56 6.90 10.96
N ILE A 19 -8.69 6.37 10.50
CA ILE A 19 -8.90 4.91 10.39
C ILE A 19 -7.87 4.30 9.44
N SER A 20 -7.57 4.97 8.32
CA SER A 20 -6.57 4.51 7.35
C SER A 20 -5.16 4.45 7.95
N VAL A 21 -4.76 5.46 8.75
CA VAL A 21 -3.47 5.46 9.47
C VAL A 21 -3.44 4.31 10.46
N LEU A 22 -4.52 4.10 11.22
CA LEU A 22 -4.60 3.02 12.20
C LEU A 22 -4.50 1.65 11.53
N LEU A 23 -5.23 1.41 10.44
CA LEU A 23 -5.14 0.17 9.68
C LEU A 23 -3.73 -0.03 9.10
N PHE A 24 -3.15 1.01 8.51
CA PHE A 24 -1.80 0.95 7.99
C PHE A 24 -0.78 0.64 9.09
N ALA A 25 -0.89 1.27 10.26
CA ALA A 25 -0.04 1.01 11.41
C ALA A 25 -0.19 -0.42 11.93
N ILE A 26 -1.43 -0.94 12.01
CA ILE A 26 -1.69 -2.33 12.41
C ILE A 26 -1.04 -3.31 11.42
N LEU A 27 -1.15 -3.05 10.11
CA LEU A 27 -0.51 -3.87 9.08
C LEU A 27 1.02 -3.81 9.16
N GLN A 28 1.57 -2.63 9.50
CA GLN A 28 3.02 -2.43 9.61
C GLN A 28 3.60 -3.07 10.88
N LEU A 29 2.79 -3.21 11.94
CA LEU A 29 3.12 -3.94 13.15
C LEU A 29 3.12 -5.46 12.97
N GLN A 30 2.57 -5.98 11.86
CA GLN A 30 2.64 -7.41 11.59
C GLN A 30 4.09 -7.80 11.25
N PRO A 31 4.64 -8.83 11.91
CA PRO A 31 6.04 -9.25 11.71
C PRO A 31 6.29 -9.84 10.32
N GLU A 32 5.25 -10.39 9.70
CA GLU A 32 5.26 -10.92 8.34
C GLU A 32 4.81 -9.80 7.40
N HIS A 33 5.73 -9.19 6.65
CA HIS A 33 5.29 -8.29 5.62
C HIS A 33 4.87 -9.07 4.36
N PRO A 34 3.78 -8.69 3.67
CA PRO A 34 3.32 -9.41 2.49
C PRO A 34 4.36 -9.44 1.35
N TRP A 35 5.33 -8.52 1.35
CA TRP A 35 6.47 -8.53 0.44
C TRP A 35 7.57 -9.51 0.83
N ASP A 36 7.64 -9.97 2.07
CA ASP A 36 8.57 -11.04 2.45
C ASP A 36 8.22 -12.32 1.69
N LEU A 37 6.95 -12.60 1.41
CA LEU A 37 6.54 -13.71 0.55
C LEU A 37 7.07 -13.58 -0.89
N LEU A 38 7.22 -12.35 -1.40
CA LEU A 38 7.83 -12.10 -2.71
C LEU A 38 9.34 -12.29 -2.64
N LEU A 39 9.98 -11.78 -1.59
CA LEU A 39 11.44 -11.81 -1.42
C LEU A 39 12.00 -13.19 -1.04
N HIS A 40 11.21 -14.04 -0.40
CA HIS A 40 11.59 -15.41 -0.02
C HIS A 40 11.39 -16.44 -1.14
N ARG A 41 11.12 -16.02 -2.39
CA ARG A 41 11.07 -16.97 -3.51
C ARG A 41 12.47 -17.58 -3.74
N PRO A 42 12.59 -18.91 -3.86
CA PRO A 42 13.87 -19.61 -3.89
C PRO A 42 14.78 -19.26 -5.09
N ASN A 43 14.23 -18.64 -6.14
CA ASN A 43 14.96 -18.27 -7.36
C ASN A 43 15.22 -16.75 -7.50
N LEU A 44 15.08 -15.98 -6.43
CA LEU A 44 15.19 -14.52 -6.49
C LEU A 44 16.65 -14.09 -6.31
N THR A 45 17.27 -13.57 -7.38
CA THR A 45 18.65 -13.08 -7.31
C THR A 45 18.74 -11.83 -6.43
N PRO A 46 19.89 -11.57 -5.76
CA PRO A 46 20.06 -10.39 -4.93
C PRO A 46 19.78 -9.08 -5.69
N ALA A 47 20.17 -8.99 -6.97
CA ALA A 47 19.89 -7.85 -7.81
C ALA A 47 18.38 -7.66 -8.10
N ALA A 48 17.64 -8.74 -8.29
CA ALA A 48 16.18 -8.67 -8.47
C ALA A 48 15.48 -8.28 -7.16
N ARG A 49 15.99 -8.73 -6.00
CA ARG A 49 15.49 -8.31 -4.68
C ARG A 49 15.61 -6.81 -4.49
N ASP A 50 16.78 -6.23 -4.75
CA ASP A 50 17.00 -4.79 -4.61
C ASP A 50 16.15 -3.98 -5.59
N HIS A 51 15.95 -4.49 -6.80
CA HIS A 51 15.06 -3.87 -7.78
C HIS A 51 13.61 -3.84 -7.27
N ILE A 52 13.12 -4.94 -6.71
CA ILE A 52 11.76 -5.02 -6.13
C ILE A 52 11.62 -4.07 -4.94
N LEU A 53 12.58 -4.06 -4.01
CA LEU A 53 12.55 -3.16 -2.86
C LEU A 53 12.44 -1.70 -3.27
N ARG A 54 13.24 -1.26 -4.26
CA ARG A 54 13.21 0.12 -4.77
C ARG A 54 11.96 0.41 -5.59
N TYR A 55 11.49 -0.54 -6.39
CA TYR A 55 10.30 -0.37 -7.24
C TYR A 55 9.05 -0.15 -6.40
N TYR A 56 8.88 -0.92 -5.32
CA TYR A 56 7.73 -0.79 -4.42
C TYR A 56 7.95 0.23 -3.29
N GLY A 57 9.17 0.77 -3.15
CA GLY A 57 9.51 1.72 -2.10
C GLY A 57 9.56 1.11 -0.70
N PHE A 58 9.77 -0.21 -0.60
CA PHE A 58 9.97 -0.90 0.67
C PHE A 58 11.30 -0.51 1.33
N ASP A 59 12.22 0.10 0.58
CA ASP A 59 13.45 0.71 1.08
C ASP A 59 13.23 2.08 1.75
N LYS A 60 12.03 2.66 1.61
CA LYS A 60 11.73 4.03 2.08
C LYS A 60 11.14 4.04 3.49
N PRO A 61 11.28 5.15 4.24
CA PRO A 61 10.73 5.25 5.59
C PRO A 61 9.20 5.12 5.59
N VAL A 62 8.65 4.60 6.70
CA VAL A 62 7.22 4.29 6.88
C VAL A 62 6.26 5.42 6.46
N PRO A 63 6.51 6.70 6.78
CA PRO A 63 5.65 7.80 6.34
C PRO A 63 5.59 7.94 4.82
N TYR A 64 6.69 7.66 4.11
CA TYR A 64 6.72 7.68 2.66
C TYR A 64 5.87 6.56 2.06
N GLN A 65 5.95 5.35 2.63
CA GLN A 65 5.15 4.21 2.19
C GLN A 65 3.65 4.48 2.35
N TYR A 66 3.25 5.11 3.46
CA TYR A 66 1.87 5.53 3.69
C TYR A 66 1.40 6.58 2.67
N LEU A 67 2.23 7.59 2.38
CA LEU A 67 1.90 8.61 1.38
C LEU A 67 1.74 8.01 -0.02
N LEU A 68 2.64 7.09 -0.41
CA LEU A 68 2.54 6.38 -1.67
C LEU A 68 1.27 5.52 -1.75
N TRP A 69 0.93 4.84 -0.65
CA TRP A 69 -0.28 4.03 -0.56
C TRP A 69 -1.56 4.87 -0.67
N ILE A 70 -1.64 6.01 0.04
CA ILE A 70 -2.75 6.95 -0.10
C ILE A 70 -2.83 7.54 -1.51
N TRP A 71 -1.69 7.92 -2.09
CA TRP A 71 -1.64 8.48 -3.43
C TRP A 71 -2.24 7.51 -4.45
N ASN A 72 -1.83 6.24 -4.40
CA ASN A 72 -2.36 5.20 -5.27
C ASN A 72 -3.87 4.98 -5.03
N LEU A 73 -4.31 4.91 -3.77
CA LEU A 73 -5.72 4.80 -3.40
C LEU A 73 -6.60 5.93 -3.96
N VAL A 74 -6.13 7.18 -3.88
CA VAL A 74 -6.86 8.34 -4.42
C VAL A 74 -6.97 8.28 -5.95
N HIS A 75 -5.98 7.68 -6.62
CA HIS A 75 -6.03 7.42 -8.06
C HIS A 75 -6.83 6.17 -8.43
N LEU A 76 -7.48 5.53 -7.45
CA LEU A 76 -8.13 4.21 -7.61
C LEU A 76 -7.17 3.13 -8.12
N ASP A 77 -5.86 3.33 -7.91
CA ASP A 77 -4.83 2.35 -8.17
C ASP A 77 -4.63 1.53 -6.88
N PHE A 78 -5.21 0.33 -6.87
CA PHE A 78 -5.07 -0.60 -5.75
C PHE A 78 -3.73 -1.34 -5.76
N GLY A 79 -2.85 -1.04 -6.73
CA GLY A 79 -1.64 -1.77 -7.00
C GLY A 79 -1.90 -3.10 -7.68
N THR A 80 -0.83 -3.73 -8.15
CA THR A 80 -0.87 -5.09 -8.67
C THR A 80 -0.99 -6.08 -7.52
N SER A 81 -2.01 -6.94 -7.53
CA SER A 81 -2.13 -8.04 -6.57
C SER A 81 -0.84 -8.85 -6.50
N TYR A 82 -0.15 -8.79 -5.36
CA TYR A 82 1.04 -9.62 -5.07
C TYR A 82 0.74 -11.13 -5.17
N PHE A 83 -0.56 -11.48 -5.11
CA PHE A 83 -1.12 -12.82 -5.23
C PHE A 83 -1.50 -13.24 -6.66
N SER A 84 -1.20 -12.47 -7.70
CA SER A 84 -1.52 -12.90 -9.08
C SER A 84 -0.55 -14.00 -9.56
N HIS A 85 -0.76 -15.19 -9.01
CA HIS A 85 -0.36 -16.47 -9.55
C HIS A 85 -1.35 -16.86 -10.66
N GLN A 86 -1.35 -16.14 -11.77
CA GLN A 86 -2.03 -16.62 -12.97
C GLN A 86 -1.10 -16.54 -14.18
N PRO A 87 -0.57 -17.68 -14.66
CA PRO A 87 -0.24 -17.77 -16.06
C PRO A 87 -1.58 -17.68 -16.79
N THR A 88 -1.80 -16.56 -17.47
CA THR A 88 -2.81 -16.55 -18.54
C THR A 88 -2.14 -17.16 -19.78
N PRO A 89 -2.89 -17.99 -20.52
CA PRO A 89 -2.38 -19.11 -21.32
C PRO A 89 -1.44 -18.73 -22.46
#